data_AF-A0A7S2V2N2-F1
#
_entry.id   AF-A0A7S2V2N2-F1
#
_cell.length_a   1.000
_cell.length_b   1.000
_cell.length_c   1.000
_cell.angle_alpha   90.00
_cell.angle_beta   90.00
_cell.angle_gamma   90.00
#
_symmetry.space_group_name_H-M   'P 1'
#
loop_
_entity.id
_entity.type
_entity.pdbx_description
1 polymer ?
#
loop_
_entity_poly.entity_id
_entity_poly.type
_entity_poly.pdbx_seq_one_letter_code
_entity_poly.pdbx_strand_id
1 'polypeptide(L)'
;GGGGALAPALVQALAQDDVDPQLQAEIAWIFTFLTTREEDCVKTMVAGGLAQALVRRLAGCHMREPLATPTLRAIGNLASGPSDWGETVLAQPAFLPALLAILQAAGNRSLTKEALWVCSNLLAGANNNDSSSGGGG
;
A
#
# COMPACT_ATOMS: atom_id res chain seq x y z
N GLY A 1 -0.84 -21.07 -9.71
CA GLY A 1 -1.32 -20.45 -10.97
C GLY A 1 -0.34 -19.38 -11.42
N GLY A 2 -0.30 -19.05 -12.71
CA GLY A 2 0.76 -18.23 -13.35
C GLY A 2 0.99 -16.80 -12.81
N GLY A 3 0.22 -16.31 -11.84
CA GLY A 3 0.40 -14.98 -11.23
C GLY A 3 1.67 -14.85 -10.36
N GLY A 4 2.13 -15.94 -9.75
CA GLY A 4 3.27 -15.91 -8.81
C GLY A 4 4.63 -15.55 -9.45
N ALA A 5 4.83 -15.81 -10.74
CA ALA A 5 6.09 -15.50 -11.43
C ALA A 5 6.21 -14.03 -11.85
N LEU A 6 5.08 -13.34 -12.03
CA LEU A 6 5.05 -11.93 -12.44
C LEU A 6 5.19 -10.98 -11.24
N ALA A 7 4.76 -11.41 -10.07
CA ALA A 7 4.79 -10.62 -8.83
C ALA A 7 6.17 -9.99 -8.55
N PRO A 8 7.30 -10.74 -8.52
CA PRO A 8 8.62 -10.15 -8.26
C PRO A 8 9.05 -9.14 -9.33
N ALA A 9 8.77 -9.41 -10.61
CA ALA A 9 9.13 -8.53 -11.71
C ALA A 9 8.35 -7.20 -11.66
N LEU A 10 7.06 -7.26 -11.32
CA LEU A 10 6.23 -6.07 -11.15
C LEU A 10 6.69 -5.23 -9.95
N VAL A 11 7.09 -5.88 -8.84
CA VAL A 11 7.60 -5.15 -7.66
C VAL A 11 8.90 -4.44 -8.00
N GLN A 12 9.80 -5.09 -8.76
CA GLN A 12 11.00 -4.44 -9.27
C GLN A 12 10.69 -3.27 -10.19
N ALA A 13 9.72 -3.40 -11.10
CA ALA A 13 9.28 -2.30 -11.96
C ALA A 13 8.75 -1.12 -11.15
N LEU A 14 7.96 -1.37 -10.10
CA LEU A 14 7.50 -0.33 -9.19
C LEU A 14 8.66 0.34 -8.44
N ALA A 15 9.76 -0.35 -8.19
CA ALA A 15 10.91 0.19 -7.47
C ALA A 15 11.86 1.06 -8.32
N GLN A 16 11.70 1.10 -9.65
CA GLN A 16 12.53 1.91 -10.56
C GLN A 16 12.12 3.39 -10.57
N ASP A 17 13.08 4.30 -10.39
CA ASP A 17 12.83 5.75 -10.29
C ASP A 17 12.83 6.45 -11.65
N ASP A 18 13.33 5.82 -12.70
CA ASP A 18 13.54 6.36 -14.05
C ASP A 18 12.45 5.96 -15.05
N VAL A 19 11.33 5.46 -14.56
CA VAL A 19 10.16 5.09 -15.37
C VAL A 19 9.27 6.32 -15.59
N ASP A 20 8.71 6.42 -16.79
CA ASP A 20 7.72 7.46 -17.13
C ASP A 20 6.59 7.51 -16.07
N PRO A 21 6.23 8.69 -15.53
CA PRO A 21 5.23 8.80 -14.46
C PRO A 21 3.86 8.23 -14.80
N GLN A 22 3.45 8.26 -16.07
CA GLN A 22 2.17 7.68 -16.49
C GLN A 22 2.26 6.16 -16.46
N LEU A 23 3.35 5.59 -17.00
CA LEU A 23 3.60 4.15 -16.91
C LEU A 23 3.72 3.68 -15.45
N GLN A 24 4.37 4.47 -14.59
CA GLN A 24 4.48 4.16 -13.17
C GLN A 24 3.11 4.12 -12.49
N ALA A 25 2.20 5.02 -12.89
CA ALA A 25 0.82 5.00 -12.41
C ALA A 25 0.07 3.75 -12.89
N GLU A 26 0.23 3.32 -14.14
CA GLU A 26 -0.36 2.07 -14.64
C GLU A 26 0.17 0.84 -13.89
N ILE A 27 1.47 0.80 -13.59
CA ILE A 27 2.07 -0.25 -12.75
C ILE A 27 1.43 -0.25 -11.37
N ALA A 28 1.26 0.92 -10.74
CA ALA A 28 0.60 1.03 -9.44
C ALA A 28 -0.88 0.60 -9.50
N TRP A 29 -1.59 0.90 -10.61
CA TRP A 29 -2.96 0.40 -10.81
C TRP A 29 -3.01 -1.13 -10.86
N ILE A 30 -2.06 -1.79 -11.50
CA ILE A 30 -1.99 -3.27 -11.52
C ILE A 30 -1.93 -3.79 -10.07
N PHE A 31 -1.16 -3.16 -9.18
CA PHE A 31 -1.11 -3.58 -7.78
C PHE A 31 -2.43 -3.43 -7.04
N THR A 32 -3.28 -2.45 -7.38
CA THR A 32 -4.63 -2.35 -6.77
C THR A 32 -5.49 -3.58 -7.07
N PHE A 33 -5.35 -4.16 -8.26
CA PHE A 33 -6.09 -5.36 -8.65
C PHE A 33 -5.46 -6.64 -8.09
N LEU A 34 -4.13 -6.69 -8.01
CA LEU A 34 -3.43 -7.85 -7.43
C LEU A 34 -3.67 -7.96 -5.92
N THR A 35 -3.69 -6.82 -5.22
CA THR A 35 -3.92 -6.75 -3.76
C THR A 35 -5.35 -7.05 -3.32
N THR A 36 -6.31 -7.20 -4.25
CA THR A 36 -7.72 -7.51 -3.93
C THR A 36 -8.14 -8.96 -4.18
N ARG A 37 -7.32 -9.77 -4.87
CA ARG A 37 -7.84 -11.00 -5.50
C ARG A 37 -7.20 -12.32 -5.07
N GLU A 38 -5.95 -12.33 -4.61
CA GLU A 38 -5.24 -13.59 -4.36
C GLU A 38 -4.25 -13.47 -3.19
N GLU A 39 -4.60 -14.06 -2.04
CA GLU A 39 -3.82 -13.94 -0.79
C GLU A 39 -2.37 -14.45 -0.94
N ASP A 40 -2.16 -15.57 -1.61
CA ASP A 40 -0.82 -16.14 -1.84
C ASP A 40 0.05 -15.25 -2.75
N CYS A 41 -0.57 -14.60 -3.73
CA CYS A 41 0.11 -13.61 -4.57
C CYS A 41 0.52 -12.41 -3.73
N VAL A 42 -0.37 -11.89 -2.88
CA VAL A 42 -0.08 -10.77 -1.98
C VAL A 42 1.02 -11.11 -0.99
N LYS A 43 0.99 -12.29 -0.36
CA LYS A 43 2.07 -12.78 0.51
C LYS A 43 3.42 -12.78 -0.21
N THR A 44 3.45 -13.29 -1.45
CA THR A 44 4.66 -13.33 -2.27
C THR A 44 5.18 -11.92 -2.59
N MET A 45 4.29 -10.99 -2.94
CA MET A 45 4.68 -9.60 -3.22
C MET A 45 5.14 -8.84 -1.98
N VAL A 46 4.47 -9.02 -0.83
CA VAL A 46 4.85 -8.42 0.45
C VAL A 46 6.22 -8.92 0.87
N ALA A 47 6.47 -10.24 0.80
CA ALA A 47 7.78 -10.84 1.03
C ALA A 47 8.85 -10.34 0.03
N GLY A 48 8.43 -10.01 -1.20
CA GLY A 48 9.27 -9.40 -2.24
C GLY A 48 9.51 -7.89 -2.09
N GLY A 49 9.01 -7.24 -1.03
CA GLY A 49 9.26 -5.82 -0.76
C GLY A 49 8.20 -4.85 -1.30
N LEU A 50 7.00 -5.32 -1.65
CA LEU A 50 5.92 -4.47 -2.17
C LEU A 50 5.59 -3.29 -1.24
N ALA A 51 5.51 -3.52 0.07
CA ALA A 51 5.21 -2.47 1.04
C ALA A 51 6.25 -1.34 1.00
N GLN A 52 7.53 -1.70 0.95
CA GLN A 52 8.64 -0.75 0.84
C GLN A 52 8.56 0.05 -0.47
N ALA A 53 8.30 -0.64 -1.60
CA ALA A 53 8.19 0.01 -2.90
C ALA A 53 7.01 1.00 -2.97
N LEU A 54 5.83 0.61 -2.47
CA LEU A 54 4.65 1.48 -2.41
C LEU A 54 4.89 2.70 -1.53
N VAL A 55 5.47 2.51 -0.33
CA VAL A 55 5.75 3.62 0.58
C VAL A 55 6.80 4.57 0.02
N ARG A 56 7.86 4.05 -0.62
CA ARG A 56 8.86 4.87 -1.31
C ARG A 56 8.21 5.72 -2.41
N ARG A 57 7.31 5.13 -3.21
CA ARG A 57 6.57 5.85 -4.25
C ARG A 57 5.67 6.94 -3.65
N LEU A 58 4.95 6.62 -2.58
CA LEU A 58 4.09 7.58 -1.89
C LEU A 58 4.88 8.78 -1.34
N ALA A 59 6.05 8.51 -0.75
CA ALA A 59 6.92 9.55 -0.19
C ALA A 59 7.63 10.39 -1.26
N GLY A 60 7.91 9.80 -2.43
CA GLY A 60 8.60 10.47 -3.53
C GLY A 60 7.69 11.20 -4.52
N CYS A 61 6.40 10.85 -4.60
CA CYS A 61 5.48 11.44 -5.57
C CYS A 61 4.88 12.76 -5.08
N HIS A 62 4.72 13.73 -5.98
CA HIS A 62 3.97 14.94 -5.67
C HIS A 62 2.46 14.63 -5.60
N MET A 63 1.71 15.29 -4.70
CA MET A 63 0.28 15.06 -4.42
C MET A 63 -0.69 15.26 -5.61
N ARG A 64 -0.17 15.71 -6.75
CA ARG A 64 -0.92 15.96 -8.00
C ARG A 64 -0.54 14.98 -9.10
N GLU A 65 0.42 14.10 -8.85
CA GLU A 65 0.86 13.12 -9.83
C GLU A 65 -0.16 11.98 -9.97
N PRO A 66 -0.33 11.42 -11.18
CA PRO A 66 -1.22 10.29 -11.44
C PRO A 66 -0.93 9.07 -10.56
N LEU A 67 0.31 8.96 -10.07
CA LEU A 67 0.80 7.85 -9.24
C LEU A 67 0.24 7.84 -7.81
N ALA A 68 -0.15 9.00 -7.25
CA ALA A 68 -0.49 9.11 -5.83
C ALA A 68 -1.74 8.28 -5.46
N THR A 69 -2.81 8.39 -6.25
CA THR A 69 -4.08 7.67 -6.05
C THR A 69 -3.92 6.15 -6.09
N PRO A 70 -3.37 5.53 -7.15
CA PRO A 70 -3.21 4.08 -7.19
C PRO A 70 -2.26 3.56 -6.11
N THR A 71 -1.23 4.34 -5.75
CA THR A 71 -0.31 3.97 -4.66
C THR A 71 -1.05 3.90 -3.31
N LEU A 72 -1.82 4.93 -2.96
CA LEU A 72 -2.65 4.90 -1.75
C LEU A 72 -3.67 3.76 -1.78
N ARG A 73 -4.29 3.51 -2.94
CA ARG A 73 -5.28 2.45 -3.07
C ARG A 73 -4.67 1.07 -2.82
N ALA A 74 -3.50 0.80 -3.41
CA ALA A 74 -2.78 -0.45 -3.18
C ALA A 74 -2.37 -0.60 -1.70
N ILE A 75 -1.90 0.48 -1.06
CA ILE A 75 -1.58 0.47 0.38
C ILE A 75 -2.84 0.19 1.22
N GLY A 76 -3.97 0.83 0.91
CA GLY A 76 -5.20 0.61 1.67
C GLY A 76 -5.76 -0.79 1.51
N ASN A 77 -5.57 -1.43 0.35
CA ASN A 77 -5.89 -2.84 0.17
C ASN A 77 -5.02 -3.74 1.06
N LEU A 78 -3.71 -3.48 1.13
CA LEU A 78 -2.83 -4.20 2.08
C LEU A 78 -3.29 -3.99 3.53
N ALA A 79 -3.64 -2.76 3.88
CA ALA A 79 -4.15 -2.42 5.21
C ALA A 79 -5.50 -3.07 5.55
N SER A 80 -6.32 -3.41 4.54
CA SER A 80 -7.60 -4.12 4.74
C SER A 80 -7.46 -5.64 4.77
N GLY A 81 -6.29 -6.17 4.41
CA GLY A 81 -5.99 -7.60 4.46
C GLY A 81 -5.68 -8.09 5.87
N PRO A 82 -5.09 -9.29 6.01
CA PRO A 82 -4.55 -9.79 7.26
C PRO A 82 -3.65 -8.75 7.95
N SER A 83 -3.70 -8.70 9.29
CA SER A 83 -3.02 -7.69 10.12
C SER A 83 -1.52 -7.57 9.79
N ASP A 84 -0.83 -8.68 9.58
CA ASP A 84 0.59 -8.74 9.21
C ASP A 84 0.96 -7.87 7.99
N TRP A 85 0.07 -7.73 7.00
CA TRP A 85 0.35 -6.92 5.81
C TRP A 85 0.29 -5.42 6.11
N GLY A 86 -0.73 -5.00 6.86
CA GLY A 86 -0.88 -3.64 7.34
C GLY A 86 0.26 -3.24 8.27
N GLU A 87 0.68 -4.14 9.15
CA GLU A 87 1.85 -3.97 10.03
C GLU A 87 3.13 -3.79 9.23
N THR A 88 3.32 -4.55 8.13
CA THR A 88 4.49 -4.40 7.25
C THR A 88 4.54 -3.02 6.60
N VAL A 89 3.39 -2.43 6.26
CA VAL A 89 3.30 -1.04 5.77
C VAL A 89 3.63 -0.04 6.89
N LEU A 90 3.03 -0.22 8.07
CA LEU A 90 3.27 0.65 9.24
C LEU A 90 4.73 0.64 9.69
N ALA A 91 5.43 -0.48 9.54
CA ALA A 91 6.84 -0.61 9.85
C ALA A 91 7.76 0.20 8.91
N GLN A 92 7.25 0.70 7.77
CA GLN A 92 8.05 1.52 6.86
C GLN A 92 8.22 2.94 7.42
N PRO A 93 9.46 3.41 7.69
CA PRO A 93 9.69 4.70 8.36
C PRO A 93 9.10 5.92 7.63
N ALA A 94 9.03 5.86 6.30
CA ALA A 94 8.51 6.95 5.48
C ALA A 94 6.98 6.96 5.35
N PHE A 95 6.27 5.93 5.82
CA PHE A 95 4.83 5.80 5.60
C PHE A 95 4.02 6.87 6.35
N LEU A 96 4.18 6.97 7.67
CA LEU A 96 3.42 7.94 8.48
C LEU A 96 3.72 9.40 8.06
N PRO A 97 4.98 9.82 7.82
CA PRO A 97 5.26 11.15 7.29
C PRO A 97 4.59 11.43 5.94
N ALA A 98 4.64 10.47 5.00
CA ALA A 98 4.01 10.64 3.68
C ALA A 98 2.48 10.73 3.78
N LEU A 99 1.87 9.87 4.61
CA LEU A 99 0.42 9.88 4.84
C LEU A 99 -0.02 11.20 5.48
N LEU A 100 0.72 11.70 6.46
CA LEU A 100 0.43 12.99 7.10
C LEU A 100 0.53 14.16 6.11
N ALA A 101 1.55 14.16 5.25
CA ALA A 101 1.69 15.18 4.21
C ALA A 101 0.49 15.23 3.26
N ILE A 102 -0.06 14.07 2.88
CA ILE A 102 -1.29 13.98 2.05
C ILE A 102 -2.50 14.55 2.79
N LEU A 103 -2.66 14.20 4.07
CA LEU A 103 -3.78 14.66 4.89
C LEU A 103 -3.74 16.18 5.13
N GLN A 104 -2.54 16.75 5.22
CA GLN A 104 -2.33 18.20 5.41
C GLN A 104 -2.34 18.98 4.10
N ALA A 105 -2.17 18.32 2.95
CA ALA A 105 -2.16 18.98 1.65
C ALA A 105 -3.56 19.51 1.29
N ALA A 106 -3.71 20.83 1.36
CA ALA A 106 -4.94 21.50 0.93
C ALA A 106 -5.16 21.33 -0.59
N GLY A 107 -6.41 21.08 -1.00
CA GLY A 107 -6.84 21.19 -2.40
C GLY A 107 -6.96 19.89 -3.20
N ASN A 108 -6.72 18.71 -2.61
CA ASN A 108 -7.00 17.42 -3.29
C ASN A 108 -7.93 16.52 -2.45
N ARG A 109 -9.22 16.87 -2.43
CA ARG A 109 -10.23 16.17 -1.61
C ARG A 109 -10.34 14.67 -1.91
N SER A 110 -10.13 14.27 -3.17
CA SER A 110 -10.18 12.86 -3.56
C SER A 110 -9.01 12.08 -2.93
N LEU A 111 -7.80 12.62 -3.00
CA LEU A 111 -6.63 11.99 -2.40
C LEU A 111 -6.70 11.96 -0.87
N THR A 112 -7.20 13.04 -0.24
CA THR A 112 -7.45 13.07 1.21
C THR A 112 -8.45 11.99 1.64
N LYS A 113 -9.52 11.76 0.86
CA LYS A 113 -10.48 10.67 1.14
C LYS A 113 -9.81 9.30 1.08
N GLU A 114 -8.96 9.05 0.10
CA GLU A 114 -8.20 7.79 0.01
C GLU A 114 -7.25 7.62 1.20
N ALA A 115 -6.53 8.67 1.60
CA ALA A 115 -5.66 8.61 2.77
C ALA A 115 -6.43 8.32 4.07
N LEU A 116 -7.60 8.94 4.25
CA LEU A 116 -8.47 8.65 5.40
C LEU A 116 -9.02 7.21 5.36
N TRP A 117 -9.31 6.69 4.16
CA TRP A 117 -9.72 5.30 4.00
C TRP A 117 -8.58 4.33 4.41
N VAL A 118 -7.34 4.60 4.01
CA VAL A 118 -6.16 3.86 4.48
C VAL A 118 -6.07 3.88 6.01
N CYS A 119 -6.21 5.05 6.65
CA CYS A 119 -6.22 5.16 8.11
C CYS A 119 -7.31 4.29 8.75
N SER A 120 -8.53 4.29 8.21
CA SER A 120 -9.62 3.48 8.76
C SER A 120 -9.34 1.98 8.69
N ASN A 121 -8.70 1.50 7.61
CA ASN A 121 -8.36 0.09 7.47
C ASN A 121 -7.28 -0.32 8.47
N LEU A 122 -6.23 0.51 8.63
CA LEU A 122 -5.15 0.24 9.59
C LEU A 122 -5.66 0.18 11.04
N LEU A 123 -6.54 1.10 11.42
CA LEU A 123 -7.14 1.12 12.76
C LEU A 123 -8.09 -0.06 12.98
N ALA A 124 -8.84 -0.48 11.95
CA ALA A 124 -9.69 -1.65 12.03
C ALA A 124 -8.88 -2.95 12.19
N GLY A 125 -7.75 -3.08 11.49
CA GLY A 125 -6.85 -4.23 11.61
C GLY A 125 -6.22 -4.35 13.00
N ALA A 126 -5.82 -3.22 13.61
CA ALA A 126 -5.25 -3.21 14.96
C ALA A 126 -6.20 -3.73 16.04
N ASN A 127 -7.50 -3.42 15.93
CA ASN A 127 -8.50 -3.85 16.91
C ASN A 127 -8.81 -5.36 16.85
N ASN A 128 -8.53 -6.03 15.72
CA ASN A 128 -8.78 -7.45 15.57
C ASN A 128 -7.67 -8.32 16.23
N ASN A 129 -6.45 -7.79 16.39
CA ASN A 129 -5.37 -8.49 17.08
C ASN A 129 -5.59 -8.60 18.61
N ASP A 130 -6.38 -7.70 19.21
CA ASP A 130 -6.66 -7.68 20.65
C ASP A 130 -7.70 -8.74 21.10
N SER A 131 -8.30 -9.48 20.15
CA SER A 131 -9.32 -10.50 20.45
C SER A 131 -8.74 -11.92 20.60
N SER A 132 -7.45 -12.13 20.35
CA SER A 132 -6.82 -13.47 20.34
C SER A 132 -5.76 -13.70 21.43
N SER A 133 -5.53 -12.71 22.30
CA SER A 133 -4.61 -12.80 23.44
C SER A 133 -5.31 -12.87 24.81
N GLY A 134 -6.63 -13.06 24.84
CA GLY A 134 -7.43 -13.15 26.06
C GLY A 134 -7.64 -14.57 26.59
N GLY A 135 -6.75 -15.03 27.48
CA GLY A 135 -7.14 -15.83 28.65
C GLY A 135 -7.18 -17.35 28.52
N GLY A 136 -6.00 -17.99 28.49
CA GLY A 136 -5.84 -19.27 29.16
C GLY A 136 -5.63 -19.02 30.66
N GLY A 137 -6.65 -19.34 31.45
CA GLY A 137 -6.63 -19.36 32.92
C GLY A 137 -7.42 -20.56 33.41
#